data_AF-X1N5N7-F1
#
_entry.id   AF-X1N5N7-F1
#
_cell.length_a   1.000
_cell.length_b   1.000
_cell.length_c   1.000
_cell.angle_alpha   90.00
_cell.angle_beta   90.00
_cell.angle_gamma   90.00
#
_symmetry.space_group_name_H-M   'P 1'
#
loop_
_entity.id
_entity.type
_entity.pdbx_description
1 polymer ?
#
loop_
_entity_poly.entity_id
_entity_poly.type
_entity_poly.pdbx_seq_one_letter_code
_entity_poly.pdbx_strand_id
1 'polypeptide(L)'
;MRRARNEFGAWLSVPQWSWFTTHTFRAEYVSPKAADRHWYAWFNSLRCCAKAKGLTPSCYGATAPFYFRVAEYQDRGTLHYHALIGNAGDIRRLLFKDLWELDGYARVEAYDPGKGANFYVGKYLTKTDTGEGRIL
;
A
#
# COMPACT_ATOMS: atom_id res chain seq x y z
N MET A 1 22.20 3.32 -10.00
CA MET A 1 20.73 3.20 -9.83
C MET A 1 20.20 1.76 -9.85
N ARG A 2 20.60 0.88 -10.80
CA ARG A 2 20.06 -0.49 -10.90
C ARG A 2 20.33 -1.39 -9.67
N ARG A 3 21.50 -1.23 -9.02
CA ARG A 3 21.88 -1.99 -7.82
C ARG A 3 21.04 -1.64 -6.58
N ALA A 4 20.84 -0.36 -6.30
CA ALA A 4 20.00 0.10 -5.18
C ALA A 4 18.53 -0.34 -5.33
N ARG A 5 17.98 -0.28 -6.55
CA ARG A 5 16.63 -0.82 -6.84
C ARG A 5 16.55 -2.32 -6.56
N ASN A 6 17.57 -3.08 -6.98
CA ASN A 6 17.60 -4.52 -6.80
C ASN A 6 17.79 -4.91 -5.33
N GLU A 7 18.65 -4.22 -4.59
CA GLU A 7 18.88 -4.46 -3.16
C GLU A 7 17.68 -4.04 -2.31
N PHE A 8 16.99 -2.95 -2.64
CA PHE A 8 15.75 -2.58 -1.95
C PHE A 8 14.59 -3.52 -2.29
N GLY A 9 14.46 -3.95 -3.55
CA GLY A 9 13.52 -5.00 -3.94
C GLY A 9 13.79 -6.33 -3.23
N ALA A 10 15.07 -6.65 -3.00
CA ALA A 10 15.50 -7.78 -2.19
C ALA A 10 15.16 -7.57 -0.71
N TRP A 11 15.35 -6.38 -0.14
CA TRP A 11 14.92 -6.08 1.23
C TRP A 11 13.39 -6.18 1.39
N LEU A 12 12.62 -5.70 0.41
CA LEU A 12 11.16 -5.90 0.36
C LEU A 12 10.75 -7.35 0.08
N SER A 13 11.66 -8.24 -0.30
CA SER A 13 11.37 -9.67 -0.42
C SER A 13 11.48 -10.42 0.92
N VAL A 14 12.07 -9.79 1.94
CA VAL A 14 12.24 -10.33 3.29
C VAL A 14 10.94 -10.27 4.14
N PRO A 15 10.04 -9.28 3.99
CA PRO A 15 8.74 -9.29 4.64
C PRO A 15 7.71 -10.22 3.96
N GLN A 16 7.03 -11.00 4.80
CA GLN A 16 5.97 -12.00 4.51
C GLN A 16 4.63 -11.38 4.07
N TRP A 17 4.64 -10.58 2.99
CA TRP A 17 3.45 -9.86 2.53
C TRP A 17 2.27 -10.79 2.29
N SER A 18 1.11 -10.37 2.79
CA SER A 18 -0.17 -11.02 2.55
C SER A 18 -0.80 -10.49 1.27
N TRP A 19 -0.82 -9.16 1.08
CA TRP A 19 -1.49 -8.52 -0.05
C TRP A 19 -0.60 -7.53 -0.80
N PHE A 20 -0.88 -7.39 -2.09
CA PHE A 20 -0.51 -6.23 -2.88
C PHE A 20 -1.77 -5.41 -3.16
N THR A 21 -1.66 -4.09 -3.00
CA THR A 21 -2.80 -3.19 -3.15
C THR A 21 -2.45 -1.97 -3.98
N THR A 22 -3.41 -1.54 -4.79
CA THR A 22 -3.36 -0.26 -5.52
C THR A 22 -4.59 0.56 -5.13
N HIS A 23 -4.41 1.85 -4.92
CA HIS A 23 -5.46 2.76 -4.47
C HIS A 23 -5.43 4.04 -5.28
N THR A 24 -6.37 4.19 -6.20
CA THR A 24 -6.56 5.37 -7.06
C THR A 24 -7.66 6.23 -6.49
N PHE A 25 -7.43 7.53 -6.34
CA PHE A 25 -8.49 8.46 -5.93
C PHE A 25 -9.40 8.78 -7.11
N ARG A 26 -10.70 8.97 -6.84
CA ARG A 26 -11.68 9.38 -7.87
C ARG A 26 -11.49 10.84 -8.31
N ALA A 27 -11.13 11.70 -7.37
CA ALA A 27 -10.96 13.13 -7.62
C ALA A 27 -9.71 13.37 -8.48
N GLU A 28 -9.83 14.28 -9.45
CA GLU A 28 -8.72 14.73 -10.28
C GLU A 28 -7.60 15.35 -9.43
N TYR A 29 -7.98 16.01 -8.33
CA TYR A 29 -7.05 16.49 -7.31
C TYR A 29 -7.51 16.10 -5.90
N VAL A 30 -6.59 15.52 -5.14
CA VAL A 30 -6.71 15.33 -3.69
C VAL A 30 -5.43 15.86 -3.05
N SER A 31 -5.55 16.71 -2.03
CA SER A 31 -4.35 17.17 -1.32
C SER A 31 -3.61 15.97 -0.69
N PRO A 32 -2.26 15.97 -0.62
CA PRO A 32 -1.51 14.86 -0.02
C PRO A 32 -1.96 14.52 1.40
N LYS A 33 -2.25 15.55 2.21
CA LYS A 33 -2.74 15.38 3.59
C LYS A 33 -4.10 14.70 3.67
N ALA A 34 -5.02 15.03 2.75
CA ALA A 34 -6.31 14.37 2.68
C ALA A 34 -6.14 12.91 2.23
N ALA A 35 -5.35 12.68 1.19
CA ALA A 35 -5.09 11.34 0.67
C ALA A 35 -4.49 10.40 1.73
N ASP A 36 -3.53 10.89 2.51
CA ASP A 36 -2.98 10.12 3.62
C ASP A 36 -4.04 9.78 4.66
N ARG A 37 -4.90 10.73 5.02
CA ARG A 37 -5.99 10.48 5.97
C ARG A 37 -6.93 9.38 5.48
N HIS A 38 -7.36 9.42 4.21
CA HIS A 38 -8.23 8.40 3.63
C HIS A 38 -7.55 7.03 3.62
N TRP A 39 -6.29 6.98 3.18
CA TRP A 39 -5.53 5.73 3.17
C TRP A 39 -5.33 5.14 4.58
N TYR A 40 -5.01 5.98 5.57
CA TYR A 40 -4.89 5.52 6.96
C TYR A 40 -6.21 5.09 7.57
N ALA A 41 -7.35 5.72 7.22
CA ALA A 41 -8.66 5.27 7.66
C ALA A 41 -8.97 3.85 7.13
N TRP A 42 -8.69 3.61 5.86
CA TRP A 42 -8.80 2.29 5.24
C TRP A 42 -7.87 1.26 5.92
N PHE A 43 -6.60 1.60 6.14
CA PHE A 43 -5.62 0.70 6.76
C PHE A 43 -5.92 0.42 8.24
N ASN A 44 -6.38 1.42 8.99
CA ASN A 44 -6.79 1.22 10.39
C ASN A 44 -8.04 0.35 10.49
N SER A 45 -8.93 0.40 9.49
CA SER A 45 -10.06 -0.53 9.39
C SER A 45 -9.59 -1.99 9.21
N LEU A 46 -8.49 -2.21 8.48
CA LEU A 46 -7.85 -3.53 8.38
C LEU A 46 -7.32 -4.02 9.72
N ARG A 47 -6.66 -3.14 10.47
CA ARG A 47 -6.16 -3.46 11.82
C ARG A 47 -7.29 -3.82 12.78
N CYS A 48 -8.38 -3.06 12.75
CA CYS A 48 -9.58 -3.35 13.53
C CYS A 48 -10.20 -4.70 13.13
N CYS A 49 -10.29 -4.99 11.84
CA CYS A 49 -10.80 -6.28 11.34
C CYS A 49 -9.92 -7.46 11.79
N ALA A 50 -8.58 -7.32 11.69
CA ALA A 50 -7.64 -8.33 12.15
C ALA A 50 -7.78 -8.62 13.65
N LYS A 51 -7.91 -7.57 14.47
CA LYS A 51 -8.20 -7.71 15.90
C LYS A 51 -9.53 -8.42 16.14
N ALA A 52 -10.59 -8.00 15.46
CA ALA A 52 -11.94 -8.58 15.60
C ALA A 52 -11.99 -10.07 15.21
N LYS A 53 -11.18 -10.51 14.24
CA LYS A 53 -11.02 -11.92 13.87
C LYS A 53 -10.06 -12.71 14.77
N GLY A 54 -9.46 -12.08 15.78
CA GLY A 54 -8.48 -12.73 16.65
C GLY A 54 -7.13 -13.03 15.99
N LEU A 55 -6.83 -12.44 14.83
CA LEU A 55 -5.54 -12.59 14.14
C LEU A 55 -4.39 -11.84 14.84
N THR A 56 -4.73 -10.86 15.67
CA THR A 56 -3.80 -10.08 16.49
C THR A 56 -4.49 -9.67 17.80
N PRO A 57 -3.77 -9.64 18.94
CA PRO A 57 -4.35 -9.21 20.22
C PRO A 57 -4.70 -7.70 20.25
N SER A 58 -4.10 -6.90 19.37
CA SER A 58 -4.29 -5.45 19.31
C SER A 58 -4.22 -4.94 17.87
N CYS A 59 -4.76 -3.74 17.63
CA CYS A 59 -4.58 -3.01 16.36
C CYS A 59 -3.13 -2.54 16.16
N TYR A 60 -2.27 -2.70 17.18
CA TYR A 60 -0.87 -2.30 17.20
C TYR A 60 0.03 -3.48 17.62
N GLY A 61 1.34 -3.32 17.43
CA GLY A 61 2.35 -4.32 17.80
C GLY A 61 2.81 -5.18 16.62
N ALA A 62 3.73 -6.10 16.90
CA ALA A 62 4.44 -6.87 15.87
C ALA A 62 3.54 -7.82 15.05
N THR A 63 2.43 -8.27 15.62
CA THR A 63 1.47 -9.18 14.97
C THR A 63 0.34 -8.45 14.25
N ALA A 64 0.18 -7.14 14.47
CA ALA A 64 -0.84 -6.35 13.78
C ALA A 64 -0.49 -6.21 12.29
N PRO A 65 -1.48 -5.95 11.42
CA PRO A 65 -1.21 -5.56 10.04
C PRO A 65 -0.19 -4.41 9.98
N PHE A 66 0.77 -4.56 9.07
CA PHE A 66 1.80 -3.56 8.77
C PHE A 66 1.86 -3.34 7.26
N TYR A 67 2.54 -2.28 6.83
CA TYR A 67 2.56 -1.92 5.43
C TYR A 67 3.91 -1.36 4.99
N PHE A 68 4.12 -1.39 3.68
CA PHE A 68 5.03 -0.52 2.97
C PHE A 68 4.25 0.12 1.82
N ARG A 69 4.29 1.44 1.67
CA ARG A 69 3.49 2.20 0.68
C ARG A 69 4.36 3.20 -0.06
N VAL A 70 4.10 3.37 -1.34
CA VAL A 70 4.65 4.44 -2.18
C VAL A 70 3.52 5.25 -2.80
N ALA A 71 3.77 6.55 -2.98
CA ALA A 71 2.91 7.45 -3.73
C ALA A 71 3.41 7.56 -5.18
N GLU A 72 2.48 7.57 -6.13
CA GLU A 72 2.73 7.85 -7.54
C GLU A 72 1.74 8.92 -7.99
N TYR A 73 2.25 10.01 -8.55
CA TYR A 73 1.43 10.96 -9.30
C TYR A 73 1.31 10.44 -10.73
N GLN A 74 0.08 10.24 -11.20
CA GLN A 74 -0.16 10.02 -12.63
C GLN A 74 -0.13 11.35 -13.38
N ASP A 75 0.13 11.31 -14.69
CA ASP A 75 0.29 12.49 -15.57
C ASP A 75 -0.92 13.45 -15.58
N ARG A 76 -2.06 13.06 -15.02
CA ARG A 76 -3.28 13.87 -14.85
C ARG A 76 -3.49 14.42 -13.43
N GLY A 77 -2.49 14.36 -12.56
CA GLY A 77 -2.56 14.84 -11.18
C GLY A 77 -3.26 13.90 -10.20
N THR A 78 -3.86 12.81 -10.68
CA THR A 78 -4.50 11.80 -9.82
C THR A 78 -3.44 11.07 -8.99
N LEU A 79 -3.55 11.21 -7.66
CA LEU A 79 -2.67 10.52 -6.73
C LEU A 79 -3.01 9.02 -6.70
N HIS A 80 -1.97 8.20 -6.70
CA HIS A 80 -2.08 6.75 -6.66
C HIS A 80 -1.18 6.21 -5.56
N TYR A 81 -1.67 5.27 -4.76
CA TYR A 81 -0.83 4.53 -3.83
C TYR A 81 -0.66 3.09 -4.25
N HIS A 82 0.58 2.60 -4.17
CA HIS A 82 0.90 1.18 -4.21
C HIS A 82 1.35 0.75 -2.82
N ALA A 83 0.78 -0.31 -2.28
CA ALA A 83 1.18 -0.81 -0.97
C ALA A 83 1.28 -2.33 -0.91
N LEU A 84 2.27 -2.78 -0.15
CA LEU A 84 2.41 -4.15 0.31
C LEU A 84 1.90 -4.20 1.75
N ILE A 85 1.04 -5.18 2.05
CA ILE A 85 0.41 -5.33 3.36
C ILE A 85 0.81 -6.68 3.95
N GLY A 86 1.34 -6.68 5.17
CA GLY A 86 1.69 -7.89 5.92
C GLY A 86 0.68 -8.17 7.03
N ASN A 87 0.67 -9.40 7.53
CA ASN A 87 -0.18 -9.88 8.61
C ASN A 87 -1.70 -9.65 8.39
N ALA A 88 -2.16 -9.72 7.14
CA ALA A 88 -3.59 -9.57 6.84
C ALA A 88 -4.38 -10.90 6.97
N GLY A 89 -3.68 -12.03 7.11
CA GLY A 89 -4.28 -13.35 7.31
C GLY A 89 -5.28 -13.74 6.21
N ASP A 90 -6.37 -14.38 6.62
CA ASP A 90 -7.48 -14.84 5.77
C ASP A 90 -8.57 -13.78 5.53
N ILE A 91 -8.33 -12.52 5.88
CA ILE A 91 -9.30 -11.44 5.72
C ILE A 91 -9.73 -11.35 4.24
N ARG A 92 -11.05 -11.23 4.01
CA ARG A 92 -11.61 -11.17 2.67
C ARG A 92 -11.19 -9.87 1.97
N ARG A 93 -10.25 -9.97 1.03
CA ARG A 93 -9.75 -8.84 0.22
C ARG A 93 -10.84 -8.01 -0.45
N LEU A 94 -11.91 -8.67 -0.93
CA LEU A 94 -13.04 -7.99 -1.59
C LEU A 94 -13.70 -6.96 -0.68
N LEU A 95 -13.83 -7.23 0.62
CA LEU A 95 -14.35 -6.26 1.60
C LEU A 95 -13.54 -4.96 1.59
N PHE A 96 -12.22 -5.08 1.50
CA PHE A 96 -11.31 -3.94 1.52
C PHE A 96 -11.19 -3.24 0.16
N LYS A 97 -11.40 -3.97 -0.94
CA LYS A 97 -11.63 -3.34 -2.24
C LYS A 97 -12.87 -2.45 -2.19
N ASP A 98 -13.98 -2.99 -1.69
CA ASP A 98 -15.27 -2.30 -1.66
C ASP A 98 -15.26 -1.14 -0.66
N LEU A 99 -14.54 -1.26 0.47
CA LEU A 99 -14.35 -0.18 1.43
C LEU A 99 -13.66 1.05 0.79
N TRP A 100 -12.74 0.84 -0.15
CA TRP A 100 -12.05 1.94 -0.84
C TRP A 100 -12.94 2.64 -1.87
N GLU A 101 -14.08 2.08 -2.26
CA GLU A 101 -14.97 2.70 -3.25
C GLU A 101 -15.54 4.05 -2.80
N LEU A 102 -15.49 4.32 -1.49
CA LEU A 102 -15.77 5.61 -0.88
C LEU A 102 -14.82 6.73 -1.35
N ASP A 103 -13.56 6.40 -1.61
CA ASP A 103 -12.49 7.35 -1.95
C ASP A 103 -12.01 7.21 -3.40
N GLY A 104 -12.21 6.05 -4.03
CA GLY A 104 -11.92 5.84 -5.45
C GLY A 104 -11.95 4.38 -5.89
N TYR A 105 -10.89 3.90 -6.54
CA TYR A 105 -10.81 2.55 -7.09
C TYR A 105 -9.62 1.81 -6.51
N ALA A 106 -9.82 0.57 -6.08
CA ALA A 106 -8.74 -0.25 -5.54
C ALA A 106 -8.62 -1.59 -6.25
N ARG A 107 -7.40 -2.13 -6.22
CA ARG A 107 -7.16 -3.56 -6.36
C ARG A 107 -6.56 -4.06 -5.05
N VAL A 108 -7.07 -5.17 -4.56
CA VAL A 108 -6.57 -5.83 -3.35
C VAL A 108 -6.36 -7.30 -3.70
N GLU A 109 -5.12 -7.66 -3.97
CA GLU A 109 -4.73 -8.97 -4.48
C GLU A 109 -3.91 -9.74 -3.44
N ALA A 110 -3.98 -11.07 -3.48
CA ALA A 110 -3.02 -11.87 -2.71
C ALA A 110 -1.61 -11.56 -3.23
N TYR A 111 -0.67 -11.37 -2.31
CA TYR A 111 0.70 -11.16 -2.71
C TYR A 111 1.28 -12.44 -3.32
N ASP A 112 1.87 -12.29 -4.49
CA ASP A 112 2.58 -13.35 -5.20
C ASP A 112 4.02 -12.85 -5.47
N PRO A 113 5.04 -13.43 -4.79
CA PRO A 113 6.43 -13.05 -5.01
C PRO A 113 6.89 -13.18 -6.46
N GLY A 114 6.29 -14.10 -7.23
CA GLY A 114 6.63 -14.35 -8.63
C GLY A 114 6.15 -13.26 -9.60
N LYS A 115 5.22 -12.38 -9.17
CA LYS A 115 4.67 -11.30 -9.99
C LYS A 115 5.42 -9.97 -9.86
N GLY A 116 6.46 -9.92 -9.01
CA GLY A 116 7.39 -8.78 -8.95
C GLY A 116 6.83 -7.49 -8.32
N ALA A 117 5.76 -7.58 -7.52
CA ALA A 117 5.18 -6.43 -6.84
C ALA A 117 6.18 -5.70 -5.91
N ASN A 118 7.12 -6.43 -5.29
CA ASN A 118 8.27 -5.88 -4.58
C ASN A 118 9.17 -5.00 -5.46
N PHE A 119 9.47 -5.43 -6.69
CA PHE A 119 10.27 -4.67 -7.65
C PHE A 119 9.50 -3.50 -8.25
N TYR A 120 8.17 -3.60 -8.33
CA TYR A 120 7.30 -2.51 -8.77
C TYR A 120 7.30 -1.38 -7.74
N VAL A 121 7.10 -1.71 -6.46
CA VAL A 121 7.13 -0.72 -5.37
C VAL A 121 8.54 -0.14 -5.18
N GLY A 122 9.59 -0.97 -5.28
CA GLY A 122 10.98 -0.50 -5.27
C GLY A 122 11.35 0.43 -6.43
N LYS A 123 10.67 0.33 -7.59
CA LYS A 123 10.91 1.21 -8.74
C LYS A 123 10.64 2.67 -8.41
N TYR A 124 9.59 2.96 -7.63
CA TYR A 124 9.16 4.33 -7.32
C TYR A 124 10.07 5.06 -6.35
N LEU A 125 10.79 4.35 -5.49
CA LEU A 125 11.80 4.94 -4.61
C LEU A 125 13.04 5.40 -5.36
N THR A 126 13.31 4.80 -6.52
CA THR A 126 14.47 5.13 -7.36
C THR A 126 14.13 6.02 -8.54
N LYS A 127 12.84 6.38 -8.72
CA LYS A 127 12.43 7.46 -9.60
C LYS A 127 12.87 8.76 -8.90
N THR A 128 14.10 9.18 -9.13
CA THR A 128 14.51 10.55 -8.80
C THR A 128 13.67 11.47 -9.68
N ASP A 129 12.91 12.35 -9.03
CA ASP A 129 12.11 13.38 -9.67
C ASP A 129 12.86 14.03 -10.82
N THR A 130 12.36 13.87 -12.03
CA THR A 130 12.55 14.87 -13.09
C THR A 130 11.47 15.96 -13.02
N GLY A 131 10.95 16.23 -11.81
CA GLY A 131 10.02 17.33 -11.54
C GLY A 131 9.19 17.10 -10.29
N GLU A 132 9.65 17.65 -9.16
CA GLU A 132 8.85 18.01 -7.96
C GLU A 132 8.18 16.87 -7.15
N GLY A 133 8.96 16.21 -6.28
CA GLY A 133 8.45 15.25 -5.30
C GLY A 133 9.24 15.27 -3.98
N ARG A 134 8.86 16.16 -3.05
CA ARG A 134 9.38 16.16 -1.67
C ARG A 134 9.14 14.79 -1.01
N ILE A 135 10.23 14.12 -0.66
CA ILE A 135 10.24 13.03 0.32
C ILE A 135 9.92 13.65 1.69
N LEU A 136 8.80 13.26 2.29
CA LEU A 136 8.51 13.49 3.72
C LEU A 136 9.01 12.30 4.53
#